data_AF-A0A9W6U4Q2-F1
#
_entry.id   AF-A0A9W6U4Q2-F1
#
_cell.length_a   1.000
_cell.length_b   1.000
_cell.length_c   1.000
_cell.angle_alpha   90.00
_cell.angle_beta   90.00
_cell.angle_gamma   90.00
#
_symmetry.space_group_name_H-M   'P 1'
#
loop_
_entity.id
_entity.type
_entity.pdbx_description
1 polymer ?
#
loop_
_entity_poly.entity_id
_entity_poly.type
_entity_poly.pdbx_seq_one_letter_code
_entity_poly.pdbx_strand_id
1 'polypeptide(L)'
;MPLDAFSRMGALTFMHLGYLQLLPELPSFEGLHNLKSMSLALLFAVTSLPEIKHIVKLQRLDLVSLFALQTVPEVALNQHLQRIVIVNTPVCCNGFIGDCNLLHPVCSSISGITCLTKADQCSESSRAIFASQSTTCDKSTPYFPAPKQISQSQVDICGGVMYRKCHVAQYQNPGKEVVGICINNYFQVIACSPGDIFAINGRRQEIIRGIGLPCDPIEEAWLGCV
;
A
#
# COMPACT_ATOMS: atom_id res chain seq x y z
N MET A 1 -4.62 -15.12 5.00
CA MET A 1 -5.88 -15.37 4.26
C MET A 1 -5.90 -16.84 3.85
N PRO A 2 -7.04 -17.54 3.84
CA PRO A 2 -7.09 -18.94 3.42
C PRO A 2 -6.63 -19.13 1.97
N LEU A 3 -5.87 -20.18 1.69
CA LEU A 3 -5.28 -20.44 0.36
C LEU A 3 -6.32 -20.73 -0.74
N ASP A 4 -7.52 -21.15 -0.35
CA ASP A 4 -8.64 -21.49 -1.22
C ASP A 4 -9.69 -20.37 -1.32
N ALA A 5 -9.42 -19.19 -0.77
CA ALA A 5 -10.40 -18.10 -0.65
C ALA A 5 -11.09 -17.74 -1.97
N PHE A 6 -10.39 -17.88 -3.11
CA PHE A 6 -10.92 -17.53 -4.43
C PHE A 6 -11.36 -18.74 -5.28
N SER A 7 -11.21 -19.96 -4.78
CA SER A 7 -11.42 -21.22 -5.54
C SER A 7 -12.83 -21.35 -6.14
N ARG A 8 -13.85 -20.79 -5.47
CA ARG A 8 -15.26 -20.86 -5.88
C ARG A 8 -15.85 -19.50 -6.26
N MET A 9 -15.00 -18.52 -6.56
CA MET A 9 -15.41 -17.15 -6.90
C MET A 9 -15.55 -16.93 -8.41
N GLY A 10 -16.06 -17.93 -9.14
CA GLY A 10 -16.20 -17.90 -10.59
C GLY A 10 -17.10 -16.78 -11.12
N ALA A 11 -18.03 -16.25 -10.31
CA ALA A 11 -18.89 -15.13 -10.68
C ALA A 11 -18.25 -13.75 -10.44
N LEU A 12 -17.12 -13.68 -9.74
CA LEU A 12 -16.50 -12.41 -9.37
C LEU A 12 -15.93 -11.69 -10.60
N THR A 13 -16.34 -10.44 -10.81
CA THR A 13 -15.88 -9.62 -11.94
C THR A 13 -14.93 -8.49 -11.53
N PHE A 14 -14.95 -8.08 -10.26
CA PHE A 14 -14.11 -7.02 -9.70
C PHE A 14 -13.51 -7.50 -8.38
N MET A 15 -12.21 -7.29 -8.19
CA MET A 15 -11.53 -7.59 -6.94
C MET A 15 -10.61 -6.43 -6.57
N HIS A 16 -10.76 -5.93 -5.35
CA HIS A 16 -9.81 -5.00 -4.74
C HIS A 16 -9.34 -5.57 -3.41
N LEU A 17 -8.03 -5.75 -3.26
CA LEU A 17 -7.40 -6.13 -2.01
C LEU A 17 -6.47 -5.00 -1.59
N GLY A 18 -6.82 -4.35 -0.48
CA GLY A 18 -6.14 -3.17 0.04
C GLY A 18 -5.67 -3.38 1.47
N TYR A 19 -4.51 -2.83 1.81
CA TYR A 19 -4.05 -2.69 3.20
C TYR A 19 -3.83 -4.01 3.96
N LEU A 20 -3.41 -5.08 3.26
CA LEU A 20 -3.05 -6.36 3.88
C LEU A 20 -1.53 -6.46 4.04
N GLN A 21 -0.97 -5.57 4.87
CA GLN A 21 0.47 -5.32 4.97
C GLN A 21 1.30 -6.55 5.34
N LEU A 22 0.74 -7.41 6.19
CA LEU A 22 1.40 -8.61 6.73
C LEU A 22 1.03 -9.89 5.98
N LEU A 23 0.23 -9.80 4.91
CA LEU A 23 -0.14 -10.98 4.13
C LEU A 23 1.09 -11.47 3.37
N PRO A 24 1.62 -12.66 3.69
CA PRO A 24 2.86 -13.13 3.06
C PRO A 24 2.65 -13.54 1.60
N GLU A 25 1.47 -14.10 1.30
CA GLU A 25 1.13 -14.62 -0.02
C GLU A 25 -0.36 -14.46 -0.33
N LEU A 26 -0.68 -14.33 -1.61
CA LEU A 26 -2.05 -14.30 -2.10
C LEU A 26 -2.55 -15.72 -2.38
N PRO A 27 -3.83 -16.02 -2.06
CA PRO A 27 -4.49 -17.25 -2.48
C PRO A 27 -4.48 -17.41 -4.00
N SER A 28 -4.57 -18.65 -4.46
CA SER A 28 -4.61 -18.96 -5.89
C SER A 28 -5.74 -18.20 -6.60
N PHE A 29 -5.44 -17.66 -7.78
CA PHE A 29 -6.43 -16.98 -8.60
C PHE A 29 -7.25 -17.94 -9.47
N GLU A 30 -7.00 -19.26 -9.45
CA GLU A 30 -7.59 -20.22 -10.41
C GLU A 30 -9.12 -20.12 -10.54
N GLY A 31 -9.84 -19.90 -9.45
CA GLY A 31 -11.31 -19.78 -9.48
C GLY A 31 -11.86 -18.47 -10.06
N LEU A 32 -11.02 -17.50 -10.43
CA LEU A 32 -11.41 -16.13 -10.84
C LEU A 32 -11.67 -15.99 -12.35
N HIS A 33 -12.32 -16.96 -12.98
CA HIS A 33 -12.48 -17.03 -14.44
C HIS A 33 -13.22 -15.85 -15.10
N ASN A 34 -14.10 -15.16 -14.37
CA ASN A 34 -14.85 -14.01 -14.89
C ASN A 34 -14.30 -12.65 -14.46
N LEU A 35 -13.14 -12.61 -13.80
CA LEU A 35 -12.57 -11.38 -13.30
C LEU A 35 -12.17 -10.46 -14.47
N LYS A 36 -12.67 -9.22 -14.42
CA LYS A 36 -12.39 -8.17 -15.41
C LYS A 36 -11.47 -7.09 -14.87
N SER A 37 -11.50 -6.85 -13.57
CA SER A 37 -10.67 -5.83 -12.92
C SER A 37 -10.08 -6.37 -11.64
N MET A 38 -8.76 -6.26 -11.51
CA MET A 38 -8.01 -6.59 -10.31
C MET A 38 -7.24 -5.35 -9.83
N SER A 39 -7.39 -5.01 -8.56
CA SER A 39 -6.62 -3.96 -7.90
C SER A 39 -6.01 -4.51 -6.61
N LEU A 40 -4.68 -4.51 -6.55
CA LEU A 40 -3.90 -4.93 -5.40
C LEU A 40 -3.15 -3.70 -4.89
N ALA A 41 -3.43 -3.30 -3.65
CA ALA A 41 -2.89 -2.07 -3.08
C ALA A 41 -2.36 -2.31 -1.67
N LEU A 42 -1.19 -1.75 -1.36
CA LEU A 42 -0.62 -1.76 -0.01
C LEU A 42 -0.41 -3.18 0.56
N LEU A 43 0.03 -4.11 -0.29
CA LEU A 43 0.37 -5.49 0.07
C LEU A 43 1.90 -5.61 0.24
N PHE A 44 2.42 -5.11 1.35
CA PHE A 44 3.86 -4.87 1.49
C PHE A 44 4.72 -6.12 1.61
N ALA A 45 4.17 -7.21 2.17
CA ALA A 45 4.89 -8.47 2.36
C ALA A 45 4.80 -9.43 1.16
N VAL A 46 3.94 -9.15 0.18
CA VAL A 46 3.73 -10.03 -0.97
C VAL A 46 4.92 -9.93 -1.93
N THR A 47 5.64 -11.04 -2.10
CA THR A 47 6.85 -11.14 -2.94
C THR A 47 6.58 -11.61 -4.36
N SER A 48 5.46 -12.31 -4.58
CA SER A 48 5.03 -12.82 -5.89
C SER A 48 3.50 -12.78 -6.01
N LEU A 49 3.01 -12.72 -7.25
CA LEU A 49 1.58 -12.86 -7.55
C LEU A 49 1.29 -14.27 -8.10
N PRO A 50 0.14 -14.86 -7.78
CA PRO A 50 -0.35 -16.04 -8.48
C PRO A 50 -0.51 -15.77 -9.99
N GLU A 51 -0.35 -16.81 -10.79
CA GLU A 51 -0.53 -16.75 -12.25
C GLU A 51 -1.89 -16.14 -12.65
N ILE A 52 -1.92 -15.38 -13.75
CA ILE A 52 -3.15 -14.73 -14.25
C ILE A 52 -3.58 -15.25 -15.63
N LYS A 53 -2.87 -16.23 -16.18
CA LYS A 53 -3.10 -16.78 -17.53
C LYS A 53 -4.51 -17.32 -17.75
N HIS A 54 -5.16 -17.83 -16.70
CA HIS A 54 -6.53 -18.36 -16.76
C HIS A 54 -7.61 -17.28 -16.61
N ILE A 55 -7.23 -16.04 -16.27
CA ILE A 55 -8.14 -14.91 -16.12
C ILE A 55 -8.34 -14.23 -17.49
N VAL A 56 -8.93 -14.97 -18.42
CA VAL A 56 -9.01 -14.55 -19.84
C VAL A 56 -9.82 -13.27 -20.05
N LYS A 57 -10.70 -12.90 -19.11
CA LYS A 57 -11.54 -11.69 -19.20
C LYS A 57 -10.91 -10.46 -18.54
N LEU A 58 -9.68 -10.55 -18.05
CA LEU A 58 -9.02 -9.45 -17.37
C LEU A 58 -8.80 -8.27 -18.33
N GLN A 59 -9.34 -7.11 -17.96
CA GLN A 59 -9.27 -5.86 -18.69
C GLN A 59 -8.42 -4.81 -17.97
N ARG A 60 -8.35 -4.90 -16.64
CA ARG A 60 -7.62 -3.95 -15.80
C ARG A 60 -6.83 -4.64 -14.70
N LEU A 61 -5.56 -4.26 -14.58
CA LEU A 61 -4.65 -4.68 -13.52
C LEU A 61 -4.00 -3.46 -12.88
N ASP A 62 -4.30 -3.22 -11.60
CA ASP A 62 -3.71 -2.15 -10.82
C ASP A 62 -2.86 -2.75 -9.68
N LEU A 63 -1.55 -2.48 -9.70
CA LEU A 63 -0.58 -2.87 -8.67
C LEU A 63 0.01 -1.61 -8.03
N VAL A 64 -0.36 -1.33 -6.78
CA VAL A 64 -0.03 -0.06 -6.11
C VAL A 64 0.67 -0.32 -4.78
N SER A 65 1.92 0.12 -4.66
CA SER A 65 2.70 0.02 -3.41
C SER A 65 2.87 -1.43 -2.92
N LEU A 66 3.32 -2.32 -3.81
CA LEU A 66 3.72 -3.69 -3.47
C LEU A 66 5.24 -3.74 -3.28
N PHE A 67 5.73 -3.27 -2.13
CA PHE A 67 7.16 -3.02 -1.89
C PHE A 67 8.05 -4.27 -1.91
N ALA A 68 7.52 -5.46 -1.66
CA ALA A 68 8.30 -6.70 -1.75
C ALA A 68 8.19 -7.40 -3.13
N LEU A 69 7.33 -6.92 -4.03
CA LEU A 69 7.07 -7.58 -5.31
C LEU A 69 8.20 -7.30 -6.29
N GLN A 70 8.91 -8.36 -6.70
CA GLN A 70 10.06 -8.24 -7.60
C GLN A 70 9.72 -8.62 -9.04
N THR A 71 8.69 -9.42 -9.27
CA THR A 71 8.26 -9.85 -10.61
C THR A 71 6.73 -9.85 -10.71
N VAL A 72 6.20 -9.81 -11.93
CA VAL A 72 4.77 -9.95 -12.23
C VAL A 72 4.59 -11.16 -13.15
N PRO A 73 3.48 -11.92 -13.04
CA PRO A 73 3.16 -12.99 -13.98
C PRO A 73 3.06 -12.49 -15.43
N GLU A 74 3.13 -13.42 -16.38
CA GLU A 74 3.00 -13.15 -17.81
C GLU A 74 1.64 -12.49 -18.13
N VAL A 75 1.67 -11.26 -18.66
CA VAL A 75 0.45 -10.49 -19.00
C VAL A 75 0.04 -10.62 -20.46
N ALA A 76 0.94 -11.05 -21.36
CA ALA A 76 0.64 -11.09 -22.79
C ALA A 76 -0.39 -12.15 -23.17
N LEU A 77 -0.66 -13.11 -22.28
CA LEU A 77 -1.70 -14.11 -22.45
C LEU A 77 -3.11 -13.54 -22.23
N ASN A 78 -3.25 -12.36 -21.60
CA ASN A 78 -4.53 -11.71 -21.36
C ASN A 78 -4.86 -10.72 -22.50
N GLN A 79 -5.39 -11.24 -23.61
CA GLN A 79 -5.70 -10.48 -24.83
C GLN A 79 -6.67 -9.29 -24.64
N HIS A 80 -7.46 -9.32 -23.56
CA HIS A 80 -8.41 -8.27 -23.23
C HIS A 80 -7.87 -7.19 -22.30
N LEU A 81 -6.60 -7.29 -21.88
CA LEU A 81 -5.98 -6.35 -20.97
C LEU A 81 -5.81 -4.98 -21.65
N GLN A 82 -6.56 -3.99 -21.17
CA GLN A 82 -6.61 -2.64 -21.75
C GLN A 82 -5.86 -1.63 -20.89
N ARG A 83 -5.80 -1.86 -19.58
CA ARG A 83 -5.23 -0.92 -18.62
C ARG A 83 -4.34 -1.63 -17.62
N ILE A 84 -3.11 -1.13 -17.50
CA ILE A 84 -2.19 -1.54 -16.46
C ILE A 84 -1.71 -0.31 -15.68
N VAL A 85 -1.82 -0.37 -14.36
CA VAL A 85 -1.23 0.60 -13.46
C VAL A 85 -0.22 -0.13 -12.59
N ILE A 86 1.03 0.31 -12.62
CA ILE A 86 2.06 -0.17 -11.70
C ILE A 86 2.74 1.04 -11.09
N VAL A 87 2.53 1.22 -9.80
CA VAL A 87 3.00 2.38 -9.05
C VAL A 87 3.70 1.92 -7.78
N ASN A 88 4.82 2.56 -7.43
CA ASN A 88 5.54 2.33 -6.18
C ASN A 88 5.89 0.86 -5.92
N THR A 89 6.33 0.15 -6.96
CA THR A 89 6.66 -1.29 -6.91
C THR A 89 8.08 -1.52 -7.45
N PRO A 90 8.92 -2.36 -6.82
CA PRO A 90 10.31 -2.60 -7.26
C PRO A 90 10.45 -3.08 -8.71
N VAL A 91 9.43 -3.73 -9.27
CA VAL A 91 9.38 -4.14 -10.70
C VAL A 91 9.67 -2.99 -11.68
N CYS A 92 9.48 -1.74 -11.24
CA CYS A 92 9.76 -0.53 -12.02
C CYS A 92 11.23 -0.13 -12.05
N CYS A 93 12.08 -0.72 -11.21
CA CYS A 93 13.47 -0.29 -11.04
C CYS A 93 14.47 -1.42 -10.80
N ASN A 94 14.03 -2.67 -10.60
CA ASN A 94 14.91 -3.83 -10.44
C ASN A 94 15.30 -4.51 -11.77
N GLY A 95 14.87 -3.97 -12.91
CA GLY A 95 15.16 -4.53 -14.23
C GLY A 95 14.13 -5.53 -14.78
N PHE A 96 13.00 -5.74 -14.11
CA PHE A 96 11.96 -6.67 -14.56
C PHE A 96 11.27 -6.20 -15.87
N ILE A 97 10.78 -4.96 -15.89
CA ILE A 97 10.07 -4.37 -17.04
C ILE A 97 11.03 -3.65 -17.99
N GLY A 98 11.93 -2.83 -17.44
CA GLY A 98 12.85 -2.00 -18.18
C GLY A 98 14.27 -2.13 -17.64
N ASP A 99 15.05 -1.04 -17.76
CA ASP A 99 16.41 -1.02 -17.22
C ASP A 99 16.40 -1.00 -15.69
N CYS A 100 17.37 -1.68 -15.09
CA CYS A 100 17.57 -1.61 -13.66
C CYS A 100 18.10 -0.22 -13.26
N ASN A 101 17.49 0.39 -12.24
CA ASN A 101 17.91 1.64 -11.64
C ASN A 101 17.71 1.60 -10.11
N LEU A 102 18.72 1.11 -9.39
CA LEU A 102 18.68 1.01 -7.93
C LEU A 102 18.65 2.37 -7.20
N LEU A 103 18.91 3.48 -7.91
CA LEU A 103 18.79 4.84 -7.37
C LEU A 103 17.34 5.35 -7.40
N HIS A 104 16.44 4.68 -8.12
CA HIS A 104 15.02 5.04 -8.14
C HIS A 104 14.44 5.02 -6.72
N PRO A 105 13.64 6.02 -6.28
CA PRO A 105 13.18 6.16 -4.90
C PRO A 105 12.55 4.91 -4.30
N VAL A 106 11.83 4.14 -5.12
CA VAL A 106 11.23 2.85 -4.72
C VAL A 106 12.29 1.82 -4.36
N CYS A 107 13.31 1.62 -5.21
CA CYS A 107 14.33 0.60 -4.98
C CYS A 107 15.35 1.05 -3.93
N SER A 108 15.73 2.33 -3.89
CA SER A 108 16.72 2.83 -2.93
C SER A 108 16.21 2.86 -1.48
N SER A 109 14.89 2.93 -1.29
CA SER A 109 14.26 2.91 0.03
C SER A 109 14.09 1.51 0.63
N ILE A 110 14.31 0.45 -0.15
CA ILE A 110 14.03 -0.93 0.24
C ILE A 110 15.35 -1.71 0.24
N SER A 111 15.70 -2.26 1.40
CA SER A 111 16.90 -3.09 1.52
C SER A 111 16.73 -4.43 0.79
N GLY A 112 17.78 -4.88 0.12
CA GLY A 112 17.83 -6.22 -0.51
C GLY A 112 17.32 -6.29 -1.94
N ILE A 113 16.91 -5.18 -2.56
CA ILE A 113 16.59 -5.15 -3.99
C ILE A 113 17.88 -5.15 -4.81
N THR A 114 18.01 -6.11 -5.71
CA THR A 114 19.12 -6.24 -6.66
C THR A 114 18.60 -6.19 -8.09
N CYS A 115 19.49 -5.94 -9.04
CA CYS A 115 19.13 -6.02 -10.46
C CYS A 115 18.91 -7.48 -10.87
N LEU A 116 17.78 -7.74 -11.52
CA LEU A 116 17.44 -9.03 -12.09
C LEU A 116 18.34 -9.40 -13.27
N THR A 117 18.58 -10.70 -13.44
CA THR A 117 19.29 -11.21 -14.62
C THR A 117 18.36 -11.26 -15.83
N LYS A 118 18.91 -11.43 -17.04
CA LYS A 118 18.08 -11.56 -18.26
C LYS A 118 17.07 -12.70 -18.20
N ALA A 119 17.35 -13.77 -17.44
CA ALA A 119 16.45 -14.91 -17.32
C ALA A 119 15.19 -14.59 -16.50
N ASP A 120 15.26 -13.58 -15.63
CA ASP A 120 14.18 -13.20 -14.71
C ASP A 120 13.36 -12.00 -15.22
N GLN A 121 13.72 -11.45 -16.38
CA GLN A 121 12.99 -10.33 -16.99
C GLN A 121 11.65 -10.78 -17.58
N CYS A 122 10.70 -9.85 -17.69
CA CYS A 122 9.47 -10.13 -18.41
C CYS A 122 9.74 -10.46 -19.89
N SER A 123 8.85 -11.26 -20.48
CA SER A 123 8.88 -11.58 -21.91
C SER A 123 8.80 -10.32 -22.76
N GLU A 124 9.30 -10.39 -24.00
CA GLU A 124 9.26 -9.27 -24.93
C GLU A 124 7.82 -8.79 -25.20
N SER A 125 6.87 -9.74 -25.27
CA SER A 125 5.45 -9.44 -25.45
C SER A 125 4.86 -8.70 -24.24
N SER A 126 5.11 -9.18 -23.02
CA SER A 126 4.71 -8.47 -21.79
C SER A 126 5.34 -7.08 -21.72
N ARG A 127 6.63 -6.97 -22.06
CA ARG A 127 7.38 -5.71 -22.06
C ARG A 127 6.75 -4.68 -22.98
N ALA A 128 6.37 -5.08 -24.21
CA ALA A 128 5.70 -4.21 -25.16
C ALA A 128 4.35 -3.70 -24.62
N ILE A 129 3.59 -4.56 -23.94
CA ILE A 129 2.33 -4.17 -23.30
C ILE A 129 2.60 -3.14 -22.20
N PHE A 130 3.52 -3.41 -21.28
CA PHE A 130 3.87 -2.46 -20.21
C PHE A 130 4.33 -1.11 -20.75
N ALA A 131 5.19 -1.10 -21.77
CA ALA A 131 5.71 0.11 -22.38
C ALA A 131 4.63 0.96 -23.08
N SER A 132 3.53 0.34 -23.53
CA SER A 132 2.38 1.05 -24.13
C SER A 132 1.52 1.81 -23.12
N GLN A 133 1.71 1.57 -21.81
CA GLN A 133 0.84 2.05 -20.75
C GLN A 133 1.50 3.22 -20.01
N SER A 134 1.00 4.44 -20.20
CA SER A 134 1.55 5.64 -19.55
C SER A 134 1.51 5.60 -18.02
N THR A 135 0.62 4.78 -17.44
CA THR A 135 0.47 4.60 -15.99
C THR A 135 1.33 3.47 -15.40
N THR A 136 2.11 2.77 -16.23
CA THR A 136 3.04 1.74 -15.76
C THR A 136 4.39 2.37 -15.48
N CYS A 137 4.81 2.35 -14.22
CA CYS A 137 6.11 2.87 -13.78
C CYS A 137 6.34 4.34 -14.17
N ASP A 138 5.26 5.14 -14.11
CA ASP A 138 5.32 6.56 -14.42
C ASP A 138 6.22 7.31 -13.43
N LYS A 139 7.28 7.91 -13.96
CA LYS A 139 8.29 8.68 -13.22
C LYS A 139 7.72 9.94 -12.55
N SER A 140 6.56 10.43 -13.00
CA SER A 140 5.87 11.57 -12.40
C SER A 140 5.07 11.20 -11.14
N THR A 141 4.88 9.91 -10.89
CA THR A 141 4.06 9.46 -9.76
C THR A 141 4.76 9.75 -8.43
N PRO A 142 4.07 10.36 -7.45
CA PRO A 142 4.62 10.56 -6.13
C PRO A 142 5.03 9.24 -5.48
N TYR A 143 6.24 9.22 -4.94
CA TYR A 143 6.70 8.12 -4.11
C TYR A 143 6.02 8.20 -2.74
N PHE A 144 5.28 7.15 -2.40
CA PHE A 144 4.76 6.96 -1.05
C PHE A 144 5.65 5.92 -0.35
N PRO A 145 6.38 6.29 0.72
CA PRO A 145 7.17 5.32 1.46
C PRO A 145 6.27 4.28 2.12
N ALA A 146 6.80 3.06 2.29
CA ALA A 146 6.12 2.06 3.10
C ALA A 146 5.82 2.64 4.49
N PRO A 147 4.57 2.53 4.98
CA PRO A 147 4.26 2.94 6.33
C PRO A 147 5.12 2.11 7.28
N LYS A 148 5.77 2.79 8.21
CA LYS A 148 6.52 2.12 9.27
C LYS A 148 5.52 1.40 10.16
N GLN A 149 5.90 0.20 10.61
CA GLN A 149 5.13 -0.50 11.63
C GLN A 149 5.04 0.38 12.87
N ILE A 150 3.85 0.40 13.48
CA ILE A 150 3.62 1.09 14.75
C ILE A 150 4.54 0.47 15.80
N SER A 151 5.40 1.29 16.43
CA SER A 151 6.26 0.80 17.50
C SER A 151 5.52 0.71 18.83
N GLN A 152 5.97 -0.18 19.71
CA GLN A 152 5.45 -0.29 21.08
C GLN A 152 5.50 1.06 21.80
N SER A 153 6.58 1.82 21.64
CA SER A 153 6.72 3.15 22.22
C SER A 153 5.64 4.15 21.76
N GLN A 154 5.19 4.07 20.50
CA GLN A 154 4.09 4.91 20.00
C GLN A 154 2.74 4.54 20.63
N VAL A 155 2.54 3.26 20.94
CA VAL A 155 1.33 2.75 21.61
C VAL A 155 1.34 3.15 23.08
N ASP A 156 2.46 2.93 23.78
CA ASP A 156 2.60 3.15 25.22
C ASP A 156 2.34 4.61 25.60
N ILE A 157 2.82 5.57 24.79
CA ILE A 157 2.58 7.00 24.99
C ILE A 157 1.06 7.32 25.04
N CYS A 158 0.27 6.61 24.24
CA CYS A 158 -1.16 6.83 24.18
C CYS A 158 -1.93 6.14 25.29
N GLY A 159 -1.39 5.07 25.89
CA GLY A 159 -2.02 4.36 27.01
C GLY A 159 -3.48 3.93 26.74
N GLY A 160 -3.83 3.67 25.48
CA GLY A 160 -5.20 3.33 25.06
C GLY A 160 -6.20 4.50 25.02
N VAL A 161 -5.75 5.75 25.19
CA VAL A 161 -6.61 6.94 25.21
C VAL A 161 -6.59 7.63 23.84
N MET A 162 -7.76 7.76 23.24
CA MET A 162 -7.96 8.50 21.98
C MET A 162 -7.78 10.00 22.19
N TYR A 163 -7.33 10.69 21.14
CA TYR A 163 -7.19 12.15 21.03
C TYR A 163 -6.23 12.83 22.02
N ARG A 164 -5.60 12.07 22.92
CA ARG A 164 -4.48 12.53 23.75
C ARG A 164 -3.37 13.15 22.88
N LYS A 165 -2.81 14.26 23.38
CA LYS A 165 -1.62 14.88 22.79
C LYS A 165 -0.40 13.99 23.01
N CYS A 166 0.36 13.73 21.96
CA CYS A 166 1.59 12.94 22.06
C CYS A 166 2.76 13.62 21.36
N HIS A 167 3.98 13.21 21.71
CA HIS A 167 5.22 13.77 21.19
C HIS A 167 6.13 12.64 20.70
N VAL A 168 6.64 12.77 19.48
CA VAL A 168 7.56 11.78 18.90
C VAL A 168 8.69 12.49 18.20
N ALA A 169 9.91 11.96 18.33
CA ALA A 169 11.06 12.44 17.60
C ALA A 169 10.81 12.26 16.09
N GLN A 170 11.01 13.32 15.32
CA GLN A 170 10.77 13.28 13.88
C GLN A 170 11.77 12.33 13.22
N TYR A 171 11.28 11.32 12.49
CA TYR A 171 12.14 10.34 11.82
C TYR A 171 13.16 10.96 10.84
N GLN A 172 12.81 12.09 10.22
CA GLN A 172 13.68 12.79 9.27
C GLN A 172 14.67 13.74 9.96
N ASN A 173 14.41 14.17 11.20
CA ASN A 173 15.22 15.14 11.94
C ASN A 173 15.26 14.75 13.43
N PRO A 174 16.26 13.96 13.87
CA PRO A 174 16.36 13.39 15.22
C PRO A 174 16.48 14.39 16.40
N GLY A 175 16.24 15.68 16.20
CA GLY A 175 16.26 16.72 17.24
C GLY A 175 15.01 17.61 17.29
N LYS A 176 13.98 17.30 16.48
CA LYS A 176 12.72 18.06 16.46
C LYS A 176 11.58 17.15 16.92
N GLU A 177 10.97 17.47 18.06
CA GLU A 177 9.72 16.82 18.45
C GLU A 177 8.58 17.34 17.58
N VAL A 178 7.72 16.43 17.14
CA VAL A 178 6.49 16.77 16.43
C VAL A 178 5.32 16.43 17.33
N VAL A 179 4.42 17.39 17.49
CA VAL A 179 3.13 17.17 18.16
C VAL A 179 2.31 16.22 17.31
N GLY A 180 1.86 15.14 17.92
CA GLY A 180 0.96 14.15 17.35
C GLY A 180 -0.34 14.05 18.13
N ILE A 181 -1.22 13.23 17.60
CA ILE A 181 -2.50 12.87 18.21
C ILE A 181 -2.59 11.35 18.33
N CYS A 182 -3.06 10.86 19.49
CA CYS A 182 -3.33 9.45 19.70
C CYS A 182 -4.61 9.05 18.98
N ILE A 183 -4.50 8.25 17.94
CA ILE A 183 -5.67 7.83 17.16
C ILE A 183 -5.56 6.36 16.77
N ASN A 184 -6.73 5.77 16.55
CA ASN A 184 -6.86 4.53 15.84
C ASN A 184 -6.91 4.83 14.32
N ASN A 185 -5.75 4.79 13.67
CA ASN A 185 -5.68 4.88 12.21
C ASN A 185 -6.00 3.52 11.60
N TYR A 186 -6.94 3.48 10.65
CA TYR A 186 -7.29 2.27 9.89
C TYR A 186 -7.69 1.06 10.74
N PHE A 187 -8.39 1.26 11.86
CA PHE A 187 -8.79 0.18 12.80
C PHE A 187 -7.62 -0.59 13.43
N GLN A 188 -6.43 0.03 13.51
CA GLN A 188 -5.26 -0.48 14.21
C GLN A 188 -5.30 -0.16 15.73
N VAL A 189 -4.22 -0.49 16.43
CA VAL A 189 -4.03 -0.09 17.83
C VAL A 189 -3.97 1.44 17.95
N ILE A 190 -4.45 1.98 19.07
CA ILE A 190 -4.31 3.41 19.38
C ILE A 190 -2.83 3.72 19.56
N ALA A 191 -2.30 4.56 18.68
CA ALA A 191 -0.90 4.94 18.70
C ALA A 191 -0.73 6.41 18.35
N CYS A 192 0.42 6.96 18.72
CA CYS A 192 0.72 8.34 18.41
C CYS A 192 0.95 8.53 16.90
N SER A 193 0.12 9.36 16.28
CA SER A 193 0.26 9.79 14.88
C SER A 193 0.94 11.16 14.82
N PRO A 194 2.28 11.23 14.62
CA PRO A 194 3.02 12.51 14.63
C PRO A 194 2.68 13.36 13.42
N GLY A 195 2.32 14.63 13.64
CA GLY A 195 2.15 15.60 12.57
C GLY A 195 0.93 15.37 11.68
N ASP A 196 -0.04 14.56 12.12
CA ASP A 196 -1.31 14.34 11.43
C ASP A 196 -2.23 15.55 11.60
N ILE A 197 -1.96 16.60 10.82
CA ILE A 197 -2.70 17.86 10.88
C ILE A 197 -4.17 17.69 10.49
N PHE A 198 -4.49 16.69 9.66
CA PHE A 198 -5.86 16.42 9.25
C PHE A 198 -6.67 15.81 10.40
N ALA A 199 -6.11 14.82 11.10
CA ALA A 199 -6.76 14.27 12.29
C ALA A 199 -6.92 15.33 13.39
N ILE A 200 -5.89 16.15 13.66
CA ILE A 200 -5.93 17.21 14.66
C ILE A 200 -7.02 18.24 14.34
N ASN A 201 -7.01 18.79 13.12
CA ASN A 201 -7.98 19.80 12.72
C ASN A 201 -9.40 19.22 12.60
N GLY A 202 -9.52 17.98 12.13
CA GLY A 202 -10.79 17.26 12.10
C GLY A 202 -11.42 17.17 13.48
N ARG A 203 -10.66 16.68 14.48
CA ARG A 203 -11.17 16.55 15.85
C ARG A 203 -11.52 17.90 16.49
N ARG A 204 -10.75 18.96 16.23
CA ARG A 204 -11.12 20.33 16.67
C ARG A 204 -12.48 20.77 16.13
N GLN A 205 -12.76 20.49 14.86
CA GLN A 205 -14.05 20.83 14.26
C GLN A 205 -15.19 20.00 14.85
N GLU A 206 -14.95 18.73 15.19
CA GLU A 206 -15.93 17.88 15.88
C GLU A 206 -16.32 18.48 17.24
N ILE A 207 -15.33 18.88 18.03
CA ILE A 207 -15.52 19.53 19.34
C ILE A 207 -16.33 20.82 19.20
N ILE A 208 -15.89 21.74 18.32
CA ILE A 208 -16.53 23.05 18.11
C ILE A 208 -18.01 22.90 17.71
N ARG A 209 -18.33 21.88 16.91
CA ARG A 209 -19.68 21.66 16.40
C ARG A 209 -20.51 20.74 17.29
N GLY A 210 -19.94 20.16 18.34
CA GLY A 210 -20.61 19.19 19.21
C GLY A 210 -21.06 17.93 18.46
N ILE A 211 -20.27 17.45 17.49
CA ILE A 211 -20.58 16.26 16.69
C ILE A 211 -19.67 15.09 17.05
N GLY A 212 -20.20 13.87 16.97
CA GLY A 212 -19.44 12.66 17.28
C GLY A 212 -19.37 12.38 18.78
N LEU A 213 -18.26 11.78 19.23
CA LEU A 213 -18.05 11.44 20.64
C LEU A 213 -17.87 12.71 21.48
N PRO A 214 -18.52 12.82 22.65
CA PRO A 214 -18.22 13.86 23.63
C PRO A 214 -16.72 13.91 23.90
N CYS A 215 -16.17 15.12 23.99
CA CYS A 215 -14.75 15.28 24.21
C CYS A 215 -14.36 15.08 25.67
N ASP A 216 -13.15 14.59 25.88
CA ASP A 216 -12.54 14.49 27.21
C ASP A 216 -11.91 15.85 27.59
N PRO A 217 -12.38 16.53 28.66
CA PRO A 217 -11.90 17.87 29.02
C PRO A 217 -10.46 17.88 29.55
N ILE A 218 -9.87 16.72 29.87
CA ILE A 218 -8.48 16.60 30.30
C ILE A 218 -7.60 16.27 29.09
N GLU A 219 -7.94 15.20 28.37
CA GLU A 219 -7.10 14.66 27.30
C GLU A 219 -7.20 15.47 26.00
N GLU A 220 -8.32 16.15 25.79
CA GLU A 220 -8.63 16.94 24.58
C GLU A 220 -8.65 18.45 24.85
N ALA A 221 -8.21 18.91 26.03
CA ALA A 221 -8.09 20.34 26.35
C ALA A 221 -7.25 21.09 25.31
N TRP A 222 -6.18 20.45 24.80
CA TRP A 222 -5.30 21.01 23.77
C TRP A 222 -5.95 21.14 22.38
N LEU A 223 -7.13 20.54 22.21
CA LEU A 223 -7.99 20.65 21.03
C LEU A 223 -9.15 21.64 21.25
N GLY A 224 -9.27 22.22 22.44
CA GLY A 224 -10.31 23.20 22.78
C GLY A 224 -11.56 22.60 23.43
N CYS A 225 -11.48 21.37 23.96
CA CYS A 225 -12.52 20.84 24.84
C CYS A 225 -12.54 21.63 26.16
N VAL A 226 -13.75 21.94 26.65
CA VAL A 226 -14.01 22.69 27.89
C VAL A 226 -14.99 21.95 28.78
#